data_AF-A0A975CXB3-F1
#
_entry.id   AF-A0A975CXB3-F1
#
_cell.length_a   1.000
_cell.length_b   1.000
_cell.length_c   1.000
_cell.angle_alpha   90.00
_cell.angle_beta   90.00
_cell.angle_gamma   90.00
#
_symmetry.space_group_name_H-M   'P 1'
#
loop_
_entity.id
_entity.type
_entity.pdbx_description
1 polymer ?
#
loop_
_entity_poly.entity_id
_entity_poly.type
_entity_poly.pdbx_seq_one_letter_code
_entity_poly.pdbx_strand_id
1 'polypeptide(L)'
;MSISSAFRNTFRICFRHPADTLKFLATELCLVLICLAPVLFLADAGLRYLAVLAVPMWILIMFPARMNAAEAMQDSLRDGRLFSWRLADPSRWGDKVLCGLKRAGYLLLWASPLIAAAVYAWRHFSGLVDGFTLLAMIKQFGGGDFMTGVLYLLLVLLAMILILVIGFGFHSGARHARAQGGTRKMKGRHGKNLLGWICAQATLLPVLAAFVIAVMRYLPVIRDVSGLMTGSVKIPPTRETLMILAAGALLTLPLLPVRSMITAAVMKIEDSDETGQVAGDAR
;
A
#
# COMPACT_ATOMS: atom_id res chain seq x y z
N MET A 1 -13.86 11.99 -19.81
CA MET A 1 -13.02 10.81 -20.19
C MET A 1 -13.48 9.58 -19.39
N SER A 2 -13.53 8.36 -19.95
CA SER A 2 -13.93 7.14 -19.19
C SER A 2 -12.79 6.55 -18.34
N ILE A 3 -13.05 5.85 -17.23
CA ILE A 3 -12.03 5.15 -16.42
C ILE A 3 -11.17 4.20 -17.29
N SER A 4 -11.79 3.56 -18.28
CA SER A 4 -11.07 2.71 -19.26
C SER A 4 -10.03 3.51 -20.07
N SER A 5 -10.33 4.77 -20.41
CA SER A 5 -9.38 5.66 -21.09
C SER A 5 -8.25 6.11 -20.16
N ALA A 6 -8.52 6.28 -18.86
CA ALA A 6 -7.48 6.55 -17.86
C ALA A 6 -6.48 5.41 -17.76
N PHE A 7 -6.97 4.17 -17.74
CA PHE A 7 -6.15 2.95 -17.78
C PHE A 7 -5.30 2.88 -19.04
N ARG A 8 -5.93 2.98 -20.21
CA ARG A 8 -5.24 2.86 -21.50
C ARG A 8 -4.17 3.95 -21.66
N ASN A 9 -4.47 5.18 -21.24
CA ASN A 9 -3.50 6.27 -21.32
C ASN A 9 -2.33 6.06 -20.36
N THR A 10 -2.59 5.63 -19.13
CA THR A 10 -1.55 5.35 -18.13
C THR A 10 -0.62 4.22 -18.58
N PHE A 11 -1.18 3.10 -19.06
CA PHE A 11 -0.41 2.02 -19.65
C PHE A 11 0.42 2.52 -20.82
N ARG A 12 -0.18 3.28 -21.74
CA ARG A 12 0.55 3.86 -22.87
C ARG A 12 1.74 4.69 -22.41
N ILE A 13 1.57 5.59 -21.43
CA ILE A 13 2.66 6.45 -20.94
C ILE A 13 3.78 5.61 -20.31
N CYS A 14 3.45 4.66 -19.43
CA CYS A 14 4.44 3.81 -18.76
C CYS A 14 5.21 2.90 -19.73
N PHE A 15 4.56 2.40 -20.78
CA PHE A 15 5.17 1.46 -21.71
C PHE A 15 5.70 2.10 -23.01
N ARG A 16 5.40 3.38 -23.29
CA ARG A 16 5.95 4.12 -24.44
C ARG A 16 7.43 4.47 -24.25
N HIS A 17 7.85 4.72 -23.01
CA HIS A 17 9.23 5.03 -22.66
C HIS A 17 9.71 4.12 -21.52
N PRO A 18 9.99 2.82 -21.81
CA PRO A 18 10.32 1.84 -20.77
C PRO A 18 11.58 2.20 -19.97
N ALA A 19 12.54 2.88 -20.61
CA ALA A 19 13.74 3.38 -19.95
C ALA A 19 13.42 4.44 -18.87
N ASP A 20 12.46 5.34 -19.13
CA ASP A 20 12.07 6.37 -18.17
C ASP A 20 11.30 5.74 -17.00
N THR A 21 10.45 4.75 -17.26
CA THR A 21 9.75 3.97 -16.23
C THR A 21 10.73 3.17 -15.37
N LEU A 22 11.75 2.56 -15.96
CA LEU A 22 12.79 1.84 -15.22
C LEU A 22 13.62 2.77 -14.35
N LYS A 23 14.02 3.95 -14.87
CA LYS A 23 14.74 4.97 -14.08
C LYS A 23 13.90 5.49 -12.92
N PHE A 24 12.61 5.73 -13.15
CA PHE A 24 11.67 6.11 -12.11
C PHE A 24 11.61 5.04 -11.00
N LEU A 25 11.40 3.78 -11.36
CA LEU A 25 11.36 2.65 -10.42
C LEU A 25 12.67 2.47 -9.65
N ALA A 26 13.82 2.55 -10.34
CA ALA A 26 15.13 2.47 -9.73
C ALA A 26 15.35 3.60 -8.72
N THR A 27 14.90 4.82 -9.05
CA THR A 27 14.99 5.97 -8.14
C THR A 27 14.13 5.76 -6.90
N GLU A 28 12.87 5.33 -7.04
CA GLU A 28 12.02 5.01 -5.89
C GLU A 28 12.62 3.90 -5.02
N LEU A 29 13.15 2.84 -5.64
CA LEU A 29 13.81 1.75 -4.92
C LEU A 29 15.02 2.23 -4.14
N CYS A 30 15.92 3.00 -4.77
CA CYS A 30 17.10 3.57 -4.10
C CYS A 30 16.70 4.42 -2.89
N LEU A 31 15.68 5.26 -3.02
CA LEU A 31 15.19 6.09 -1.91
C LEU A 31 14.63 5.25 -0.75
N VAL A 32 13.89 4.18 -1.06
CA VAL A 32 13.41 3.24 -0.05
C VAL A 32 14.58 2.55 0.64
N LEU A 33 15.58 2.07 -0.10
CA LEU A 33 16.75 1.41 0.45
C LEU A 33 17.58 2.35 1.34
N ILE A 34 17.76 3.61 0.93
CA ILE A 34 18.42 4.63 1.75
C ILE A 34 17.68 4.84 3.07
N CYS A 35 16.35 4.96 3.03
CA CYS A 35 15.55 5.15 4.24
C CYS A 35 15.54 3.93 5.17
N LEU A 36 15.67 2.72 4.61
CA LEU A 36 15.68 1.46 5.37
C LEU A 36 17.09 1.03 5.80
N ALA A 37 18.15 1.63 5.27
CA ALA A 37 19.53 1.27 5.59
C ALA A 37 19.81 1.22 7.11
N PRO A 38 19.28 2.13 7.96
CA PRO A 38 19.50 2.05 9.40
C PRO A 38 18.93 0.79 10.06
N VAL A 39 17.92 0.13 9.45
CA VAL A 39 17.34 -1.12 9.99
C VAL A 39 18.39 -2.23 10.08
N LEU A 40 19.44 -2.17 9.24
CA LEU A 40 20.56 -3.10 9.29
C LEU A 40 21.30 -3.08 10.64
N PHE A 41 21.24 -1.96 11.39
CA PHE A 41 21.82 -1.88 12.73
C PHE A 41 21.13 -2.79 13.77
N LEU A 42 19.95 -3.35 13.48
CA LEU A 42 19.33 -4.37 14.34
C LEU A 42 20.14 -5.66 14.41
N ALA A 43 21.01 -5.92 13.43
CA ALA A 43 21.87 -7.10 13.40
C ALA A 43 22.91 -7.11 14.53
N ASP A 44 23.29 -5.93 15.05
CA ASP A 44 24.28 -5.78 16.12
C ASP A 44 23.61 -5.29 17.41
N ALA A 45 23.82 -5.99 18.52
CA ALA A 45 23.28 -5.64 19.83
C ALA A 45 23.72 -4.24 20.31
N GLY A 46 24.95 -3.81 20.00
CA GLY A 46 25.48 -2.50 20.41
C GLY A 46 24.92 -1.32 19.63
N LEU A 47 24.43 -1.56 18.40
CA LEU A 47 23.99 -0.51 17.48
C LEU A 47 22.47 -0.46 17.29
N ARG A 48 21.69 -1.33 17.95
CA ARG A 48 20.22 -1.45 17.74
C ARG A 48 19.48 -0.11 17.83
N TYR A 49 19.88 0.79 18.72
CA TYR A 49 19.24 2.09 18.87
C TYR A 49 19.38 2.98 17.63
N LEU A 50 20.43 2.80 16.83
CA LEU A 50 20.60 3.51 15.56
C LEU A 50 19.58 3.09 14.50
N ALA A 51 18.94 1.92 14.64
CA ALA A 51 17.87 1.51 13.74
C ALA A 51 16.66 2.47 13.77
N VAL A 52 16.49 3.21 14.87
CA VAL A 52 15.45 4.24 15.01
C VAL A 52 15.64 5.35 13.98
N LEU A 53 16.85 5.58 13.48
CA LEU A 53 17.15 6.58 12.44
C LEU A 53 16.39 6.32 11.13
N ALA A 54 15.91 5.09 10.89
CA ALA A 54 15.04 4.79 9.75
C ALA A 54 13.76 5.64 9.76
N VAL A 55 13.22 5.97 10.95
CA VAL A 55 11.99 6.78 11.09
C VAL A 55 12.19 8.22 10.60
N PRO A 56 13.14 9.02 11.13
CA PRO A 56 13.37 10.38 10.63
C PRO A 56 13.87 10.37 9.18
N MET A 57 14.65 9.39 8.74
CA MET A 57 15.01 9.27 7.31
C MET A 57 13.78 9.08 6.43
N TRP A 58 12.84 8.23 6.85
CA TRP A 58 11.58 8.04 6.12
C TRP A 58 10.75 9.33 6.07
N ILE A 59 10.65 10.06 7.17
CA ILE A 59 9.90 11.33 7.23
C ILE A 59 10.56 12.39 6.34
N LEU A 60 11.87 12.55 6.46
CA LEU A 60 12.59 13.62 5.78
C LEU A 60 12.76 13.30 4.29
N ILE A 61 13.11 12.07 3.91
CA ILE A 61 13.43 11.74 2.52
C ILE A 61 12.20 11.19 1.78
N MET A 62 11.51 10.21 2.36
CA MET A 62 10.47 9.49 1.64
C MET A 62 9.18 10.30 1.49
N PHE A 63 8.82 11.14 2.46
CA PHE A 63 7.60 11.96 2.33
C PHE A 63 7.68 12.97 1.20
N PRO A 64 8.75 13.77 1.06
CA PRO A 64 8.90 14.66 -0.09
C PRO A 64 9.07 13.91 -1.41
N ALA A 65 9.85 12.82 -1.43
CA ALA A 65 10.00 12.00 -2.63
C ALA A 65 8.66 11.49 -3.18
N ARG A 66 7.74 11.06 -2.31
CA ARG A 66 6.39 10.64 -2.72
C ARG A 66 5.53 11.77 -3.29
N MET A 67 5.79 13.02 -2.91
CA MET A 67 5.11 14.19 -3.50
C MET A 67 5.74 14.57 -4.84
N ASN A 68 7.06 14.56 -4.94
CA ASN A 68 7.81 14.75 -6.18
C ASN A 68 7.40 13.71 -7.25
N ALA A 69 7.26 12.44 -6.86
CA ALA A 69 6.74 11.39 -7.72
C ALA A 69 5.31 11.68 -8.21
N ALA A 70 4.45 12.21 -7.34
CA ALA A 70 3.09 12.58 -7.72
C ALA A 70 3.04 13.77 -8.70
N GLU A 71 3.95 14.74 -8.55
CA GLU A 71 4.13 15.87 -9.47
C GLU A 71 4.64 15.39 -10.84
N ALA A 72 5.69 14.56 -10.87
CA ALA A 72 6.22 13.97 -12.10
C ALA A 72 5.17 13.14 -12.85
N MET A 73 4.32 12.39 -12.14
CA MET A 73 3.20 11.67 -12.75
C MET A 73 2.17 12.62 -13.37
N GLN A 74 1.85 13.74 -12.72
CA GLN A 74 0.93 14.73 -13.29
C GLN A 74 1.50 15.39 -14.55
N ASP A 75 2.80 15.65 -14.58
CA ASP A 75 3.47 16.18 -15.77
C ASP A 75 3.47 15.16 -16.91
N SER A 76 3.73 13.88 -16.62
CA SER A 76 3.68 12.83 -17.63
C SER A 76 2.29 12.66 -18.26
N LEU A 77 1.23 12.95 -17.50
CA LEU A 77 -0.14 12.99 -18.01
C LEU A 77 -0.43 14.20 -18.89
N ARG A 78 0.43 15.24 -18.87
CA ARG A 78 0.38 16.47 -19.69
C ARG A 78 1.46 16.47 -20.78
N ASP A 79 1.78 15.28 -21.30
CA ASP A 79 2.80 15.06 -22.34
C ASP A 79 4.27 15.27 -21.91
N GLY A 80 4.52 15.38 -20.60
CA GLY A 80 5.87 15.35 -20.02
C GLY A 80 6.46 13.95 -19.91
N ARG A 81 7.66 13.86 -19.30
CA ARG A 81 8.32 12.57 -18.99
C ARG A 81 8.08 12.17 -17.54
N LEU A 82 7.90 10.86 -17.32
CA LEU A 82 7.76 10.28 -15.97
C LEU A 82 9.06 10.43 -15.15
N PHE A 83 10.21 10.25 -15.79
CA PHE A 83 11.51 10.54 -15.19
C PHE A 83 11.95 11.97 -15.55
N SER A 84 12.06 12.83 -14.54
CA SER A 84 12.51 14.22 -14.70
C SER A 84 13.21 14.72 -13.44
N TRP A 85 13.86 15.88 -13.54
CA TRP A 85 14.51 16.56 -12.41
C TRP A 85 13.56 16.82 -11.24
N ARG A 86 12.24 16.89 -11.50
CA ARG A 86 11.22 17.09 -10.47
C ARG A 86 11.15 15.98 -9.43
N LEU A 87 11.65 14.77 -9.75
CA LEU A 87 11.75 13.66 -8.79
C LEU A 87 12.63 14.02 -7.58
N ALA A 88 13.62 14.90 -7.77
CA ALA A 88 14.55 15.34 -6.74
C ALA A 88 14.42 16.83 -6.41
N ASP A 89 13.32 17.48 -6.78
CA ASP A 89 13.16 18.92 -6.56
C ASP A 89 13.06 19.26 -5.06
N PRO A 90 14.02 20.03 -4.50
CA PRO A 90 14.00 20.45 -3.10
C PRO A 90 13.01 21.59 -2.84
N SER A 91 12.38 22.15 -3.87
CA SER A 91 11.40 23.23 -3.71
C SER A 91 10.30 22.82 -2.73
N ARG A 92 9.88 23.76 -1.88
CA ARG A 92 8.80 23.59 -0.89
C ARG A 92 8.98 22.38 0.02
N TRP A 93 10.22 22.05 0.38
CA TRP A 93 10.54 20.88 1.21
C TRP A 93 9.72 20.80 2.50
N GLY A 94 9.64 21.91 3.26
CA GLY A 94 8.85 21.98 4.49
C GLY A 94 7.37 21.66 4.27
N ASP A 95 6.77 22.21 3.21
CA ASP A 95 5.37 21.93 2.87
C ASP A 95 5.16 20.46 2.49
N LYS A 96 6.14 19.87 1.78
CA LYS A 96 6.11 18.46 1.38
C LYS A 96 6.20 17.54 2.59
N VAL A 97 7.10 17.81 3.54
CA VAL A 97 7.23 17.07 4.81
C VAL A 97 5.95 17.22 5.65
N LEU A 98 5.47 18.45 5.87
CA LEU A 98 4.27 18.70 6.67
C LEU A 98 3.03 18.03 6.06
N CYS A 99 2.92 18.04 4.73
CA CYS A 99 1.90 17.33 4.01
C CYS A 99 1.98 15.81 4.24
N GLY A 100 3.19 15.24 4.17
CA GLY A 100 3.44 13.84 4.47
C GLY A 100 3.04 13.47 5.90
N LEU A 101 3.47 14.26 6.88
CA LEU A 101 3.14 14.10 8.30
C LEU A 101 1.63 14.14 8.54
N LYS A 102 0.93 15.12 7.97
CA LYS A 102 -0.53 15.22 8.08
C LYS A 102 -1.23 13.96 7.56
N ARG A 103 -0.76 13.41 6.44
CA ARG A 103 -1.30 12.15 5.88
C ARG A 103 -0.95 10.94 6.73
N ALA A 104 0.29 10.86 7.21
CA ALA A 104 0.70 9.80 8.13
C ALA A 104 -0.17 9.84 9.39
N GLY A 105 -0.42 11.02 9.97
CA GLY A 105 -1.31 11.21 11.11
C GLY A 105 -2.74 10.74 10.83
N TYR A 106 -3.32 11.08 9.67
CA TYR A 106 -4.63 10.53 9.31
C TYR A 106 -4.60 9.02 9.16
N LEU A 107 -3.62 8.46 8.46
CA LEU A 107 -3.51 7.00 8.30
C LEU A 107 -3.30 6.29 9.64
N LEU A 108 -2.59 6.89 10.59
CA LEU A 108 -2.47 6.39 11.96
C LEU A 108 -3.82 6.38 12.68
N LEU A 109 -4.66 7.39 12.46
CA LEU A 109 -6.03 7.41 13.00
C LEU A 109 -6.86 6.24 12.43
N TRP A 110 -6.79 6.01 11.12
CA TRP A 110 -7.45 4.86 10.47
C TRP A 110 -6.85 3.51 10.93
N ALA A 111 -5.56 3.48 11.26
CA ALA A 111 -4.87 2.29 11.79
C ALA A 111 -5.08 2.09 13.30
N SER A 112 -5.72 3.02 14.00
CA SER A 112 -5.81 2.99 15.47
C SER A 112 -6.38 1.69 16.05
N PRO A 113 -7.40 1.02 15.45
CA PRO A 113 -7.87 -0.27 15.96
C PRO A 113 -6.80 -1.37 15.88
N LEU A 114 -6.03 -1.40 14.78
CA LEU A 114 -4.93 -2.35 14.60
C LEU A 114 -3.77 -2.06 15.56
N ILE A 115 -3.46 -0.78 15.79
CA ILE A 115 -2.44 -0.38 16.75
C ILE A 115 -2.84 -0.83 18.16
N ALA A 116 -4.10 -0.62 18.56
CA ALA A 116 -4.62 -1.09 19.84
C ALA A 116 -4.53 -2.63 19.97
N ALA A 117 -4.90 -3.37 18.92
CA ALA A 117 -4.77 -4.82 18.89
C ALA A 117 -3.30 -5.27 18.98
N ALA A 118 -2.38 -4.59 18.29
CA ALA A 118 -0.95 -4.89 18.35
C ALA A 118 -0.35 -4.62 19.75
N VAL A 119 -0.77 -3.54 20.42
CA VAL A 119 -0.37 -3.25 21.81
C VAL A 119 -0.89 -4.33 22.76
N TYR A 120 -2.13 -4.77 22.58
CA TYR A 120 -2.71 -5.86 23.38
C TYR A 120 -1.93 -7.17 23.16
N ALA A 121 -1.65 -7.52 21.91
CA ALA A 121 -0.84 -8.69 21.56
C ALA A 121 0.58 -8.60 22.16
N TRP A 122 1.23 -7.43 22.07
CA TRP A 122 2.55 -7.22 22.66
C TRP A 122 2.54 -7.41 24.18
N ARG A 123 1.51 -6.96 24.89
CA ARG A 123 1.36 -7.20 26.33
C ARG A 123 1.29 -8.70 26.65
N HIS A 124 0.53 -9.46 25.87
CA HIS A 124 0.49 -10.93 26.01
C HIS A 124 1.87 -11.55 25.77
N PHE A 125 2.54 -11.24 24.65
CA PHE A 125 3.87 -11.79 24.34
C PHE A 125 4.97 -11.36 25.31
N SER A 126 4.77 -10.24 26.02
CA SER A 126 5.67 -9.78 27.08
C SER A 126 5.46 -10.50 28.42
N GLY A 127 4.56 -11.50 28.47
CA GLY A 127 4.29 -12.30 29.66
C GLY A 127 3.35 -11.64 30.67
N LEU A 128 2.69 -10.53 30.31
CA LEU A 128 1.75 -9.84 31.21
C LEU A 128 0.38 -10.54 31.28
N VAL A 129 0.10 -11.49 30.38
CA VAL A 129 -1.12 -12.31 30.35
C VAL A 129 -0.72 -13.74 30.03
N ASP A 130 -1.06 -14.69 30.91
CA ASP A 130 -0.79 -16.12 30.71
C ASP A 130 -1.64 -16.71 29.57
N GLY A 131 -1.11 -17.72 28.88
CA GLY A 131 -1.75 -18.40 27.76
C GLY A 131 -3.08 -19.07 28.14
N PHE A 132 -3.20 -19.61 29.36
CA PHE A 132 -4.47 -20.17 29.84
C PHE A 132 -5.54 -19.10 30.04
N THR A 133 -5.16 -17.92 30.52
CA THR A 133 -6.06 -16.77 30.63
C THR A 133 -6.52 -16.30 29.26
N LEU A 134 -5.63 -16.25 28.27
CA LEU A 134 -5.98 -15.90 26.90
C LEU A 134 -6.98 -16.91 26.30
N LEU A 135 -6.74 -18.21 26.48
CA LEU A 135 -7.64 -19.26 25.98
C LEU A 135 -9.03 -19.15 26.61
N ALA A 136 -9.10 -18.88 27.93
CA ALA A 136 -10.36 -18.65 28.64
C ALA A 136 -11.10 -17.40 28.14
N MET A 137 -10.37 -16.30 27.88
CA MET A 137 -10.95 -15.09 27.31
C MET A 137 -11.51 -15.32 25.90
N ILE A 138 -10.79 -16.06 25.05
CA ILE A 138 -11.27 -16.42 23.70
C ILE A 138 -12.55 -17.25 23.81
N LYS A 139 -12.56 -18.27 24.67
CA LYS A 139 -13.74 -19.11 24.91
C LYS A 139 -14.92 -18.29 25.42
N GLN A 140 -14.70 -17.37 26.36
CA GLN A 140 -15.76 -16.50 26.89
C GLN A 140 -16.29 -15.54 25.83
N PHE A 141 -15.41 -14.99 24.99
CA PHE A 141 -15.80 -14.14 23.87
C PHE A 141 -16.68 -14.88 22.86
N GLY A 142 -16.45 -16.18 22.66
CA GLY A 142 -17.28 -17.07 21.87
C GLY A 142 -18.54 -17.60 22.58
N GLY A 143 -18.93 -17.03 23.72
CA GLY A 143 -20.13 -17.47 24.45
C GLY A 143 -19.98 -18.84 25.15
N GLY A 144 -18.75 -19.27 25.42
CA GLY A 144 -18.44 -20.57 26.00
C GLY A 144 -17.90 -21.60 25.00
N ASP A 145 -17.94 -21.32 23.70
CA ASP A 145 -17.29 -22.12 22.66
C ASP A 145 -15.99 -21.46 22.16
N PHE A 146 -14.90 -22.22 22.20
CA PHE A 146 -13.59 -21.74 21.79
C PHE A 146 -13.51 -21.44 20.29
N MET A 147 -14.06 -22.32 19.44
CA MET A 147 -13.98 -22.15 17.99
C MET A 147 -14.81 -20.95 17.51
N THR A 148 -15.99 -20.75 18.10
CA THR A 148 -16.78 -19.54 17.90
C THR A 148 -16.02 -18.28 18.33
N GLY A 149 -15.30 -18.33 19.46
CA GLY A 149 -14.45 -17.22 19.92
C GLY A 149 -13.33 -16.86 18.95
N VAL A 150 -12.64 -17.87 18.40
CA VAL A 150 -11.62 -17.68 17.35
C VAL A 150 -12.22 -17.04 16.10
N LEU A 151 -13.40 -17.49 15.67
CA LEU A 151 -14.09 -16.96 14.50
C LEU A 151 -14.48 -15.48 14.68
N TYR A 152 -14.98 -15.10 15.86
CA TYR A 152 -15.28 -13.71 16.18
C TYR A 152 -14.03 -12.83 16.19
N LEU A 153 -12.91 -13.31 16.71
CA LEU A 153 -11.64 -12.57 16.67
C LEU A 153 -11.13 -12.38 15.25
N LEU A 154 -11.26 -13.38 14.38
CA LEU A 154 -10.94 -13.25 12.96
C LEU A 154 -11.83 -12.21 12.28
N LEU A 155 -13.13 -12.19 12.57
CA LEU A 155 -14.06 -11.21 12.03
C LEU A 155 -13.72 -9.78 12.48
N VAL A 156 -13.37 -9.62 13.76
CA VAL A 156 -12.91 -8.34 14.32
C VAL A 156 -11.61 -7.89 13.63
N LEU A 157 -10.63 -8.78 13.45
CA LEU A 157 -9.39 -8.47 12.75
C LEU A 157 -9.65 -8.06 11.30
N LEU A 158 -10.52 -8.77 10.59
CA LEU A 158 -10.93 -8.43 9.22
C LEU A 158 -11.59 -7.05 9.16
N ALA A 159 -12.47 -6.73 10.10
CA ALA A 159 -13.10 -5.41 10.19
C ALA A 159 -12.07 -4.29 10.43
N MET A 160 -11.09 -4.52 11.32
CA MET A 160 -10.01 -3.57 11.59
C MET A 160 -9.14 -3.33 10.35
N ILE A 161 -8.78 -4.40 9.61
CA ILE A 161 -8.06 -4.30 8.34
C ILE A 161 -8.89 -3.53 7.31
N LEU A 162 -10.18 -3.82 7.21
CA LEU A 162 -11.08 -3.14 6.27
C LEU A 162 -11.14 -1.63 6.52
N ILE A 163 -11.24 -1.20 7.78
CA ILE A 163 -11.18 0.22 8.16
C ILE A 163 -9.89 0.87 7.68
N LEU A 164 -8.73 0.23 7.90
CA LEU A 164 -7.44 0.74 7.43
C LEU A 164 -7.37 0.82 5.90
N VAL A 165 -7.85 -0.20 5.21
CA VAL A 165 -7.89 -0.27 3.74
C VAL A 165 -8.75 0.85 3.15
N ILE A 166 -9.92 1.12 3.76
CA ILE A 166 -10.79 2.24 3.41
C ILE A 166 -10.06 3.57 3.61
N GLY A 167 -9.34 3.73 4.73
CA GLY A 167 -8.49 4.89 5.01
C GLY A 167 -7.45 5.14 3.91
N PHE A 168 -6.77 4.08 3.43
CA PHE A 168 -5.86 4.19 2.29
C PHE A 168 -6.55 4.67 1.02
N GLY A 169 -7.76 4.17 0.74
CA GLY A 169 -8.57 4.61 -0.40
C GLY A 169 -8.86 6.11 -0.38
N PHE A 170 -9.38 6.61 0.75
CA PHE A 170 -9.72 8.04 0.90
C PHE A 170 -8.52 8.98 0.77
N HIS A 171 -7.34 8.57 1.24
CA HIS A 171 -6.13 9.40 1.24
C HIS A 171 -5.21 9.19 0.03
N SER A 172 -5.46 8.18 -0.81
CA SER A 172 -4.64 7.83 -1.97
C SER A 172 -4.50 8.99 -2.98
N GLY A 173 -5.59 9.72 -3.23
CA GLY A 173 -5.66 10.82 -4.19
C GLY A 173 -5.12 12.15 -3.67
N ALA A 174 -4.94 12.30 -2.37
CA ALA A 174 -4.62 13.59 -1.75
C ALA A 174 -3.28 14.18 -2.22
N ARG A 175 -2.31 13.33 -2.61
CA ARG A 175 -1.03 13.74 -3.19
C ARG A 175 -1.16 14.29 -4.59
N HIS A 176 -1.98 13.64 -5.41
CA HIS A 176 -2.22 14.05 -6.78
C HIS A 176 -3.04 15.34 -6.86
N ALA A 177 -4.03 15.51 -5.98
CA ALA A 177 -4.78 16.78 -5.90
C ALA A 177 -3.90 17.97 -5.48
N ARG A 178 -2.94 17.75 -4.56
CA ARG A 178 -2.00 18.79 -4.14
C ARG A 178 -1.02 19.16 -5.26
N ALA A 179 -0.54 18.17 -6.02
CA ALA A 179 0.28 18.39 -7.21
C ALA A 179 -0.45 19.18 -8.32
N GLN A 180 -1.79 19.14 -8.35
CA GLN A 180 -2.64 19.88 -9.31
C GLN A 180 -3.06 21.28 -8.82
N GLY A 181 -2.48 21.80 -7.73
CA GLY A 181 -2.75 23.17 -7.26
C GLY A 181 -3.66 23.29 -6.03
N GLY A 182 -3.97 22.20 -5.32
CA GLY A 182 -4.45 22.30 -3.93
C GLY A 182 -5.49 21.27 -3.49
N THR A 183 -5.66 21.14 -2.16
CA THR A 183 -6.57 20.15 -1.54
C THR A 183 -8.05 20.52 -1.67
N ARG A 184 -8.39 21.72 -2.14
CA ARG A 184 -9.78 22.14 -2.38
C ARG A 184 -10.44 21.29 -3.47
N LYS A 185 -9.63 20.79 -4.42
CA LYS A 185 -10.02 19.78 -5.41
C LYS A 185 -10.38 18.41 -4.80
N MET A 186 -10.14 18.21 -3.50
CA MET A 186 -10.59 17.08 -2.67
C MET A 186 -12.09 17.04 -2.37
N LYS A 187 -12.67 18.22 -2.09
CA LYS A 187 -13.95 18.34 -1.40
C LYS A 187 -15.08 17.81 -2.29
N GLY A 188 -15.85 16.84 -1.79
CA GLY A 188 -16.97 16.21 -2.51
C GLY A 188 -16.59 15.08 -3.47
N ARG A 189 -15.30 14.80 -3.68
CA ARG A 189 -14.82 13.83 -4.70
C ARG A 189 -14.31 12.50 -4.12
N HIS A 190 -14.64 12.21 -2.87
CA HIS A 190 -14.08 11.08 -2.14
C HIS A 190 -14.50 9.71 -2.70
N GLY A 191 -15.73 9.57 -3.21
CA GLY A 191 -16.23 8.30 -3.79
C GLY A 191 -15.52 7.91 -5.08
N LYS A 192 -15.29 8.87 -5.99
CA LYS A 192 -14.57 8.61 -7.25
C LYS A 192 -13.07 8.37 -7.03
N ASN A 193 -12.47 9.02 -6.02
CA ASN A 193 -11.11 8.71 -5.58
C ASN A 193 -10.98 7.28 -5.04
N LEU A 194 -11.93 6.86 -4.21
CA LEU A 194 -12.00 5.49 -3.72
C LEU A 194 -12.15 4.51 -4.88
N LEU A 195 -13.03 4.79 -5.84
CA LEU A 195 -13.20 3.96 -7.04
C LEU A 195 -11.91 3.87 -7.86
N GLY A 196 -11.26 5.01 -8.14
CA GLY A 196 -9.99 5.04 -8.85
C GLY A 196 -8.88 4.26 -8.13
N TRP A 197 -8.86 4.31 -6.79
CA TRP A 197 -7.95 3.52 -5.97
C TRP A 197 -8.28 2.02 -5.98
N ILE A 198 -9.56 1.64 -5.96
CA ILE A 198 -10.00 0.24 -6.11
C ILE A 198 -9.57 -0.29 -7.47
N CYS A 199 -9.84 0.45 -8.55
CA CYS A 199 -9.42 0.06 -9.88
C CYS A 199 -7.90 -0.07 -9.97
N ALA A 200 -7.13 0.83 -9.33
CA ALA A 200 -5.68 0.74 -9.29
C ALA A 200 -5.18 -0.57 -8.64
N GLN A 201 -5.95 -1.22 -7.76
CA GLN A 201 -5.55 -2.51 -7.18
C GLN A 201 -5.51 -3.65 -8.21
N ALA A 202 -6.14 -3.51 -9.38
CA ALA A 202 -6.03 -4.48 -10.47
C ALA A 202 -4.57 -4.69 -10.93
N THR A 203 -3.69 -3.70 -10.71
CA THR A 203 -2.25 -3.84 -10.98
C THR A 203 -1.54 -4.86 -10.09
N LEU A 204 -2.15 -5.27 -8.97
CA LEU A 204 -1.62 -6.27 -8.05
C LEU A 204 -2.06 -7.70 -8.38
N LEU A 205 -2.86 -7.89 -9.44
CA LEU A 205 -3.34 -9.20 -9.86
C LEU A 205 -2.23 -10.25 -10.04
N PRO A 206 -1.03 -9.94 -10.59
CA PRO A 206 0.02 -10.95 -10.74
C PRO A 206 0.53 -11.50 -9.40
N VAL A 207 0.74 -10.62 -8.41
CA VAL A 207 1.10 -11.03 -7.04
C VAL A 207 -0.04 -11.81 -6.37
N LEU A 208 -1.30 -11.37 -6.55
CA LEU A 208 -2.45 -12.05 -5.95
C LEU A 208 -2.62 -13.45 -6.54
N ALA A 209 -2.48 -13.60 -7.86
CA ALA A 209 -2.52 -14.88 -8.54
C ALA A 209 -1.40 -15.81 -8.05
N ALA A 210 -0.17 -15.30 -7.95
CA ALA A 210 0.96 -16.09 -7.42
C ALA A 210 0.72 -16.53 -5.97
N PHE A 211 0.15 -15.67 -5.13
CA PHE A 211 -0.23 -16.02 -3.76
C PHE A 211 -1.33 -17.09 -3.72
N VAL A 212 -2.38 -16.94 -4.52
CA VAL A 212 -3.48 -17.92 -4.60
C VAL A 212 -2.96 -19.27 -5.09
N ILE A 213 -2.10 -19.28 -6.11
CA ILE A 213 -1.44 -20.51 -6.59
C ILE A 213 -0.62 -21.13 -5.46
N ALA A 214 0.20 -20.34 -4.75
CA ALA A 214 0.97 -20.83 -3.61
C ALA A 214 0.06 -21.47 -2.56
N VAL A 215 -1.01 -20.79 -2.13
CA VAL A 215 -1.98 -21.32 -1.15
C VAL A 215 -2.65 -22.61 -1.65
N MET A 216 -3.08 -22.66 -2.92
CA MET A 216 -3.71 -23.85 -3.50
C MET A 216 -2.78 -25.08 -3.45
N ARG A 217 -1.46 -24.89 -3.56
CA ARG A 217 -0.49 -25.98 -3.42
C ARG A 217 -0.43 -26.54 -2.00
N TYR A 218 -0.64 -25.71 -0.98
CA TYR A 218 -0.67 -26.15 0.43
C TYR A 218 -2.06 -26.61 0.88
N LEU A 219 -3.10 -26.43 0.07
CA LEU A 219 -4.47 -26.80 0.43
C LEU A 219 -4.63 -28.30 0.80
N PRO A 220 -4.00 -29.27 0.11
CA PRO A 220 -4.06 -30.68 0.51
C PRO A 220 -3.44 -30.92 1.89
N VAL A 221 -2.33 -30.24 2.18
CA VAL A 221 -1.63 -30.31 3.48
C VAL A 221 -2.50 -29.76 4.61
N ILE A 222 -3.19 -28.65 4.34
CA ILE A 222 -4.09 -28.02 5.32
C ILE A 222 -5.33 -28.88 5.58
N ARG A 223 -5.82 -29.60 4.56
CA ARG A 223 -7.02 -30.45 4.67
C ARG A 223 -6.75 -31.80 5.33
N ASP A 224 -5.55 -32.35 5.17
CA ASP A 224 -5.17 -33.64 5.75
C ASP A 224 -3.84 -33.53 6.51
N VAL A 225 -3.90 -32.84 7.65
CA VAL A 225 -2.76 -32.68 8.58
C VAL A 225 -2.34 -34.04 9.17
N SER A 226 -3.28 -34.97 9.35
CA SER A 226 -2.98 -36.36 9.72
C SER A 226 -2.11 -37.05 8.66
N GLY A 227 -2.34 -36.75 7.40
CA GLY A 227 -1.58 -37.26 6.25
C GLY A 227 -0.11 -36.84 6.21
N LEU A 228 0.25 -35.72 6.87
CA LEU A 228 1.65 -35.35 7.07
C LEU A 228 2.36 -36.29 8.03
N MET A 229 1.67 -36.76 9.07
CA MET A 229 2.24 -37.67 10.07
C MET A 229 2.36 -39.10 9.54
N THR A 230 1.46 -39.50 8.64
CA THR A 230 1.44 -40.84 8.02
C THR A 230 2.22 -40.89 6.69
N GLY A 231 2.66 -39.76 6.16
CA GLY A 231 3.40 -39.65 4.90
C GLY A 231 2.54 -39.76 3.64
N SER A 232 1.20 -39.79 3.76
CA SER A 232 0.27 -39.80 2.63
C SER A 232 0.21 -38.45 1.89
N VAL A 233 0.56 -37.36 2.58
CA VAL A 233 0.59 -36.01 2.01
C VAL A 233 2.00 -35.44 2.08
N LYS A 234 2.53 -35.04 0.92
CA LYS A 234 3.85 -34.40 0.81
C LYS A 234 3.72 -32.89 0.87
N ILE A 235 4.62 -32.25 1.61
CA ILE A 235 4.75 -30.79 1.64
C ILE A 235 5.25 -30.33 0.26
N PRO A 236 4.59 -29.35 -0.40
CA PRO A 236 5.08 -28.77 -1.64
C PRO A 236 6.51 -28.22 -1.47
N PRO A 237 7.39 -28.40 -2.46
CA PRO A 237 8.77 -27.94 -2.38
C PRO A 237 8.85 -26.43 -2.24
N THR A 238 9.47 -25.95 -1.16
CA THR A 238 9.60 -24.53 -0.81
C THR A 238 10.22 -23.71 -1.93
N ARG A 239 11.23 -24.25 -2.62
CA ARG A 239 11.91 -23.56 -3.73
C ARG A 239 10.93 -23.17 -4.83
N GLU A 240 10.04 -24.07 -5.23
CA GLU A 240 9.07 -23.81 -6.29
C GLU A 240 8.00 -22.80 -5.84
N THR A 241 7.54 -22.90 -4.60
CA THR A 241 6.63 -21.91 -4.01
C THR A 241 7.26 -20.51 -4.04
N LEU A 242 8.53 -20.41 -3.63
CA LEU A 242 9.27 -19.14 -3.67
C LEU A 242 9.45 -18.62 -5.10
N MET A 243 9.71 -19.49 -6.07
CA MET A 243 9.80 -19.10 -7.49
C MET A 243 8.47 -18.56 -8.03
N ILE A 244 7.34 -19.18 -7.67
CA ILE A 244 6.00 -18.68 -8.05
C ILE A 244 5.76 -17.28 -7.47
N LEU A 245 6.04 -17.10 -6.17
CA LEU A 245 5.89 -15.79 -5.51
C LEU A 245 6.83 -14.74 -6.13
N ALA A 246 8.08 -15.11 -6.42
CA ALA A 246 9.04 -14.23 -7.08
C ALA A 246 8.58 -13.85 -8.50
N ALA A 247 8.05 -14.79 -9.27
CA ALA A 247 7.48 -14.52 -10.59
C ALA A 247 6.31 -13.53 -10.51
N GLY A 248 5.39 -13.70 -9.56
CA GLY A 248 4.30 -12.76 -9.31
C GLY A 248 4.79 -11.36 -8.96
N ALA A 249 5.82 -11.26 -8.11
CA ALA A 249 6.45 -10.00 -7.75
C ALA A 249 7.10 -9.31 -8.96
N LEU A 250 7.89 -10.05 -9.75
CA LEU A 250 8.56 -9.55 -10.95
C LEU A 250 7.57 -9.03 -11.99
N LEU A 251 6.46 -9.75 -12.22
CA LEU A 251 5.39 -9.32 -13.12
C LEU A 251 4.66 -8.06 -12.61
N THR A 252 4.67 -7.82 -11.30
CA THR A 252 4.02 -6.64 -10.70
C THR A 252 4.89 -5.38 -10.79
N LEU A 253 6.22 -5.51 -10.82
CA LEU A 253 7.15 -4.37 -10.87
C LEU A 253 6.82 -3.31 -11.94
N PRO A 254 6.63 -3.66 -13.24
CA PRO A 254 6.31 -2.66 -14.26
C PRO A 254 4.91 -2.04 -14.09
N LEU A 255 4.04 -2.64 -13.26
CA LEU A 255 2.68 -2.16 -13.01
C LEU A 255 2.60 -1.22 -11.79
N LEU A 256 3.66 -1.10 -10.99
CA LEU A 256 3.67 -0.21 -9.81
C LEU A 256 3.48 1.28 -10.17
N PRO A 257 4.12 1.83 -11.23
CA PRO A 257 3.89 3.21 -11.64
C PRO A 257 2.49 3.39 -12.22
N VAL A 258 1.96 2.37 -12.90
CA VAL A 258 0.59 2.36 -13.44
C VAL A 258 -0.41 2.51 -12.30
N ARG A 259 -0.21 1.80 -11.18
CA ARG A 259 -1.08 1.87 -9.99
C ARG A 259 -1.26 3.29 -9.48
N SER A 260 -0.16 4.01 -9.28
CA SER A 260 -0.18 5.37 -8.76
C SER A 260 -0.70 6.38 -9.80
N MET A 261 -0.37 6.17 -11.07
CA MET A 261 -0.82 7.03 -12.17
C MET A 261 -2.31 6.89 -12.49
N ILE A 262 -2.94 5.73 -12.28
CA ILE A 262 -4.41 5.59 -12.45
C ILE A 262 -5.14 6.57 -11.53
N THR A 263 -4.73 6.66 -10.27
CA THR A 263 -5.31 7.63 -9.32
C THR A 263 -5.04 9.07 -9.76
N ALA A 264 -3.87 9.34 -10.34
CA ALA A 264 -3.52 10.65 -10.90
C ALA A 264 -4.40 11.03 -12.11
N ALA A 265 -4.67 10.07 -13.00
CA ALA A 265 -5.45 10.24 -14.22
C ALA A 265 -6.94 10.45 -13.92
N VAL A 266 -7.51 9.69 -12.99
CA VAL A 266 -8.92 9.87 -12.56
C VAL A 266 -9.16 11.30 -12.05
N MET A 267 -8.23 11.84 -11.26
CA MET A 267 -8.30 13.23 -10.79
C MET A 267 -8.26 14.27 -11.93
N LYS A 268 -7.45 14.03 -12.95
CA LYS A 268 -7.31 14.96 -14.09
C LYS A 268 -8.58 15.03 -14.94
N ILE A 269 -9.25 13.88 -15.15
CA ILE A 269 -10.49 13.80 -15.92
C ILE A 269 -11.55 14.74 -15.34
N GLU A 270 -11.68 14.73 -14.02
CA GLU A 270 -12.68 15.54 -13.33
C GLU A 270 -12.39 17.03 -13.40
N ASP A 271 -11.11 17.43 -13.34
CA ASP A 271 -10.71 18.83 -13.50
C ASP A 271 -11.14 19.36 -14.88
N SER A 272 -10.99 18.55 -15.93
CA SER A 272 -11.40 18.89 -17.30
C SER A 272 -12.92 18.98 -17.46
N ASP A 273 -13.68 18.04 -16.89
CA ASP A 273 -15.15 18.04 -16.96
C ASP A 273 -15.74 19.28 -16.23
N GLU A 274 -15.19 19.68 -15.07
CA GLU A 274 -15.61 20.90 -14.35
C GLU A 274 -15.33 22.19 -15.16
N THR A 275 -14.13 22.35 -15.73
CA THR A 275 -13.83 23.52 -16.57
C THR A 275 -14.73 23.63 -17.81
N GLY A 276 -15.12 22.49 -18.39
CA GLY A 276 -16.05 22.47 -19.52
C GLY A 276 -17.47 22.88 -19.12
N GLN A 277 -17.93 22.48 -17.93
CA GLN A 277 -19.26 22.80 -17.44
C GLN A 277 -19.40 24.28 -17.03
N VAL A 278 -18.40 24.85 -16.33
CA VAL A 278 -18.37 26.28 -15.98
C VAL A 278 -18.30 27.18 -17.22
N ALA A 279 -17.59 26.74 -18.27
CA ALA A 279 -17.55 27.47 -19.54
C ALA A 279 -18.86 27.36 -20.36
N GLY A 280 -19.65 26.30 -20.13
CA GLY A 280 -20.96 26.08 -20.72
C GLY A 280 -22.06 26.90 -20.06
N ASP A 281 -22.04 27.01 -18.72
CA ASP A 281 -23.02 27.81 -17.95
C ASP A 281 -22.77 29.33 -18.03
N ALA A 282 -21.61 29.75 -18.54
CA ALA A 282 -21.25 31.15 -18.77
C ALA A 282 -21.56 31.65 -20.19
N ARG A 283 -22.27 30.86 -21.01
CA ARG A 283 -22.78 31.22 -22.34
C ARG A 283 -24.30 31.18 -22.35
#